data_AF-A0A0A3IM24-F1
#
_entry.id   AF-A0A0A3IM24-F1
#
_cell.length_a   1.000
_cell.length_b   1.000
_cell.length_c   1.000
_cell.angle_alpha   90.00
_cell.angle_beta   90.00
_cell.angle_gamma   90.00
#
_symmetry.space_group_name_H-M   'P 1'
#
loop_
_entity.id
_entity.type
_entity.pdbx_description
1 polymer ?
#
loop_
_entity_poly.entity_id
_entity_poly.type
_entity_poly.pdbx_seq_one_letter_code
_entity_poly.pdbx_strand_id
1 'polypeptide(L)'
;MKRTIIGGFIMLGGLIMTSAIIISGAIYATSITGWTGKSKLWYVIFGEKQYGNEVAQSLFLGLPFAIGIILTVLGLIIVGYEYAKTFKE
;
A
#
# COMPACT_ATOMS: atom_id res chain seq x y z
N MET A 1 -1.68 -12.45 -23.61
CA MET A 1 -3.02 -12.64 -22.97
C MET A 1 -2.93 -13.22 -21.55
N LYS A 2 -2.54 -14.48 -21.33
CA LYS A 2 -2.47 -15.05 -19.96
C LYS A 2 -1.57 -14.23 -19.01
N ARG A 3 -0.40 -13.79 -19.49
CA ARG A 3 0.54 -12.95 -18.72
C ARG A 3 -0.01 -11.56 -18.41
N THR A 4 -0.68 -10.93 -19.38
CA THR A 4 -1.37 -9.65 -19.20
C THR A 4 -2.43 -9.73 -18.10
N ILE A 5 -3.22 -10.80 -18.07
CA ILE A 5 -4.24 -11.04 -17.04
C ILE A 5 -3.60 -11.20 -15.66
N ILE A 6 -2.56 -12.03 -15.54
CA ILE A 6 -1.83 -12.23 -14.27
C ILE A 6 -1.21 -10.91 -13.78
N GLY A 7 -0.52 -10.18 -14.66
CA GLY A 7 0.06 -8.88 -14.34
C GLY A 7 -1.00 -7.87 -13.90
N GLY A 8 -2.17 -7.86 -14.55
CA GLY A 8 -3.31 -7.03 -14.17
C GLY A 8 -3.84 -7.35 -12.78
N PHE A 9 -4.04 -8.62 -12.44
CA PHE A 9 -4.46 -9.03 -11.10
C PHE A 9 -3.45 -8.65 -10.02
N ILE A 10 -2.15 -8.84 -10.28
CA ILE A 10 -1.08 -8.46 -9.35
C ILE A 10 -1.07 -6.93 -9.16
N MET A 11 -1.16 -6.18 -10.25
CA MET A 11 -1.16 -4.71 -10.23
C MET A 11 -2.35 -4.16 -9.43
N LEU A 12 -3.56 -4.60 -9.78
CA LEU A 12 -4.80 -4.15 -9.15
C LEU A 12 -4.89 -4.61 -7.69
N GLY A 13 -4.44 -5.84 -7.39
CA GLY A 13 -4.38 -6.35 -6.02
C GLY A 13 -3.47 -5.49 -5.13
N GLY A 14 -2.26 -5.18 -5.60
CA GLY A 14 -1.36 -4.26 -4.90
C GLY A 14 -1.98 -2.86 -4.73
N LEU A 15 -2.63 -2.35 -5.77
CA LEU A 15 -3.22 -1.00 -5.77
C LEU A 15 -4.37 -0.89 -4.77
N ILE A 16 -5.26 -1.89 -4.77
CA ILE A 16 -6.39 -1.98 -3.82
C ILE A 16 -5.87 -2.08 -2.40
N MET A 17 -4.84 -2.91 -2.17
CA MET A 17 -4.21 -3.07 -0.85
C MET A 17 -3.63 -1.73 -0.34
N THR A 18 -2.82 -1.05 -1.14
CA THR A 18 -2.22 0.24 -0.77
C THR A 18 -3.30 1.31 -0.55
N SER A 19 -4.34 1.35 -1.39
CA SER A 19 -5.45 2.29 -1.26
C SER A 19 -6.27 2.04 0.01
N ALA A 20 -6.57 0.78 0.32
CA ALA A 20 -7.28 0.39 1.53
C ALA A 20 -6.50 0.79 2.80
N ILE A 21 -5.18 0.64 2.79
CA ILE A 21 -4.32 1.07 3.92
C ILE A 21 -4.34 2.59 4.08
N ILE A 22 -4.27 3.37 2.97
CA ILE A 22 -4.37 4.83 3.04
C ILE A 22 -5.71 5.26 3.62
N ILE A 23 -6.81 4.68 3.13
CA ILE A 23 -8.17 4.99 3.62
C ILE A 23 -8.31 4.63 5.10
N SER A 24 -7.88 3.43 5.49
CA SER A 24 -7.89 2.98 6.88
C SER A 24 -7.06 3.91 7.78
N GLY A 25 -5.86 4.28 7.33
CA GLY A 25 -5.00 5.21 8.04
C GLY A 25 -5.62 6.60 8.17
N ALA A 26 -6.33 7.09 7.14
CA ALA A 26 -6.99 8.39 7.16
C ALA A 26 -8.17 8.42 8.14
N ILE A 27 -8.98 7.36 8.17
CA ILE A 27 -10.08 7.21 9.13
C ILE A 27 -9.51 7.16 10.55
N TYR A 28 -8.51 6.32 10.79
CA TYR A 28 -7.92 6.16 12.12
C TYR A 28 -7.15 7.40 12.59
N ALA A 29 -6.56 8.16 11.67
CA ALA A 29 -5.92 9.44 11.99
C ALA A 29 -6.90 10.45 12.60
N THR A 30 -8.22 10.31 12.43
CA THR A 30 -9.19 11.18 13.11
C THR A 30 -9.31 10.90 14.61
N SER A 31 -9.06 9.66 15.04
CA SER A 31 -9.24 9.22 16.44
C SER A 31 -7.99 9.34 17.31
N ILE A 32 -6.79 9.40 16.73
CA ILE A 32 -5.55 9.49 17.52
C ILE A 32 -5.32 10.92 18.05
N THR A 33 -4.76 11.03 19.25
CA THR A 33 -4.53 12.30 19.96
C THR A 33 -3.05 12.63 20.12
N GLY A 34 -2.17 11.63 20.00
CA GLY A 34 -0.72 11.79 19.99
C GLY A 34 -0.12 11.31 18.67
N TRP A 35 0.76 12.11 18.08
CA TRP A 35 1.59 11.69 16.94
C TRP A 35 2.94 12.39 17.00
N THR A 36 3.94 11.78 16.37
CA THR A 36 5.24 12.40 16.17
C THR A 36 5.50 12.61 14.67
N GLY A 37 6.34 13.58 14.34
CA GLY A 37 6.65 13.94 12.96
C GLY A 37 5.62 14.88 12.31
N LYS A 38 5.75 15.05 10.98
CA LYS A 38 5.02 16.09 10.22
C LYS A 38 3.63 15.68 9.72
N SER A 39 3.36 14.38 9.61
CA SER A 39 2.11 13.88 9.02
C SER A 39 1.45 12.84 9.93
N LYS A 40 0.24 13.17 10.36
CA LYS A 40 -0.61 12.30 11.19
C LYS A 40 -0.92 10.98 10.46
N LEU A 41 -1.24 11.05 9.18
CA LEU A 41 -1.54 9.87 8.34
C LEU A 41 -0.34 8.93 8.24
N TRP A 42 0.86 9.48 7.98
CA TRP A 42 2.06 8.66 7.85
C TRP A 42 2.50 8.08 9.18
N TYR A 43 2.32 8.82 10.28
CA TYR A 43 2.53 8.29 11.63
C TYR A 43 1.59 7.12 11.93
N VAL A 44 0.31 7.19 11.55
CA VAL A 44 -0.62 6.07 11.71
C VAL A 44 -0.18 4.83 10.93
N ILE A 45 0.31 5.01 9.71
CA ILE A 45 0.67 3.88 8.84
C ILE A 45 2.05 3.30 9.23
N PHE A 46 3.04 4.14 9.53
CA PHE A 46 4.44 3.75 9.71
C PHE A 46 4.99 3.94 11.12
N GLY A 47 4.21 4.49 12.05
CA GLY A 47 4.63 4.74 13.43
C GLY A 47 4.94 3.44 14.16
N GLU A 48 5.72 3.54 15.23
CA GLU A 48 6.29 2.39 15.94
C GLU A 48 5.23 1.48 16.57
N LYS A 49 5.61 0.22 16.82
CA LYS A 49 4.80 -0.70 17.61
C LYS A 49 4.74 -0.20 19.04
N GLN A 50 3.54 0.07 19.52
CA GLN A 50 3.31 0.31 20.94
C GLN A 50 3.02 -1.04 21.61
N TYR A 51 3.82 -1.38 22.63
CA TYR A 51 3.66 -2.60 23.42
C TYR A 51 3.15 -2.23 24.82
N GLY A 52 2.11 -2.91 25.31
CA GLY A 52 1.57 -2.71 26.68
C GLY A 52 0.17 -2.10 26.74
N ASN A 53 -0.14 -1.35 27.81
CA ASN A 53 -1.45 -0.72 28.11
C ASN A 53 -1.63 0.67 27.47
N GLU A 54 -0.76 1.07 26.54
CA GLU A 54 -0.88 2.36 25.87
C GLU A 54 -2.00 2.34 24.82
N VAL A 55 -2.74 3.44 24.71
CA VAL A 55 -3.73 3.61 23.64
C VAL A 55 -2.97 3.64 22.32
N ALA A 56 -3.16 2.61 21.48
CA ALA A 56 -2.53 2.53 20.17
C ALA A 56 -2.80 3.82 19.37
N GLN A 57 -1.74 4.42 18.84
CA GLN A 57 -1.74 5.62 17.99
C GLN A 57 -1.23 5.32 16.58
N SER A 58 -0.68 4.11 16.36
CA SER A 58 -0.21 3.61 15.06
C SER A 58 -0.84 2.25 14.76
N LEU A 59 -1.21 2.04 13.49
CA LEU A 59 -1.67 0.75 12.97
C LEU A 59 -0.51 -0.17 12.54
N PHE A 60 0.72 0.36 12.47
CA PHE A 60 1.92 -0.39 12.05
C PHE A 60 1.74 -1.15 10.71
N LEU A 61 1.06 -0.51 9.75
CA LEU A 61 0.75 -1.08 8.43
C LEU A 61 1.83 -0.78 7.37
N GLY A 62 2.97 -0.23 7.76
CA GLY A 62 4.04 0.17 6.85
C GLY A 62 4.59 -0.97 5.99
N LEU A 63 4.77 -2.17 6.58
CA LEU A 63 5.22 -3.34 5.82
C LEU A 63 4.15 -3.81 4.81
N PRO A 64 2.88 -4.04 5.21
CA PRO A 64 1.79 -4.29 4.26
C PRO A 64 1.68 -3.23 3.14
N PHE A 65 1.87 -1.96 3.47
CA PHE A 65 1.84 -0.86 2.51
C PHE A 65 2.96 -0.97 1.46
N ALA A 66 4.19 -1.24 1.91
CA ALA A 66 5.34 -1.43 1.04
C ALA A 66 5.15 -2.64 0.11
N ILE A 67 4.61 -3.75 0.63
CA ILE A 67 4.27 -4.94 -0.18
C ILE A 67 3.24 -4.59 -1.25
N GLY A 68 2.19 -3.84 -0.91
CA GLY A 68 1.18 -3.38 -1.87
C GLY A 68 1.80 -2.59 -3.03
N ILE A 69 2.70 -1.64 -2.71
CA ILE A 69 3.43 -0.87 -3.75
C ILE A 69 4.28 -1.78 -4.63
N ILE A 70 5.04 -2.71 -4.05
CA ILE A 70 5.88 -3.64 -4.81
C ILE A 70 5.03 -4.46 -5.77
N LEU A 71 3.88 -5.00 -5.31
CA LEU A 71 2.96 -5.73 -6.16
C LEU A 71 2.41 -4.86 -7.29
N THR A 72 2.01 -3.62 -7.00
CA THR A 72 1.56 -2.68 -8.05
C THR A 72 2.62 -2.47 -9.12
N VAL A 73 3.86 -2.20 -8.72
CA VAL A 73 4.98 -1.94 -9.64
C VAL A 73 5.31 -3.19 -10.47
N LEU A 74 5.40 -4.37 -9.84
CA LEU A 74 5.68 -5.62 -10.55
C LEU A 74 4.57 -5.97 -11.55
N GLY A 75 3.30 -5.83 -11.15
CA GLY A 75 2.17 -6.04 -12.04
C GLY A 75 2.18 -5.06 -13.23
N LEU A 76 2.49 -3.79 -12.97
CA LEU A 76 2.61 -2.76 -14.01
C LEU A 76 3.75 -3.07 -15.00
N ILE A 77 4.91 -3.53 -14.51
CA ILE A 77 6.03 -3.95 -15.37
C ILE A 77 5.61 -5.10 -16.29
N ILE A 78 4.90 -6.11 -15.76
CA ILE A 78 4.43 -7.24 -16.56
C ILE A 78 3.46 -6.77 -17.66
N VAL A 79 2.48 -5.94 -17.29
CA VAL A 79 1.49 -5.42 -18.25
C VAL A 79 2.15 -4.51 -19.29
N GLY A 80 3.03 -3.61 -18.86
CA GLY A 80 3.73 -2.68 -19.74
C GLY A 80 4.68 -3.38 -20.71
N TYR A 81 5.39 -4.42 -20.27
CA TYR A 81 6.24 -5.24 -21.13
C TYR A 81 5.42 -5.98 -22.20
N GLU A 82 4.32 -6.63 -21.80
CA GLU A 82 3.43 -7.32 -22.74
C GLU A 82 2.81 -6.34 -23.74
N TYR A 83 2.40 -5.15 -23.28
CA TYR A 83 1.88 -4.09 -24.15
C TYR A 83 2.93 -3.62 -25.16
N ALA A 84 4.17 -3.35 -24.72
CA ALA A 84 5.25 -2.91 -25.59
C ALA A 84 5.63 -3.97 -26.65
N LYS A 85 5.51 -5.26 -26.33
CA LYS A 85 5.73 -6.36 -27.29
C LYS A 85 4.69 -6.35 -28.40
N THR A 86 3.42 -6.01 -28.09
CA THR A 86 2.35 -5.95 -29.09
C THR A 86 2.59 -4.91 -30.20
N PHE A 87 3.35 -3.85 -29.95
CA PHE A 87 3.68 -2.84 -30.98
C PHE A 87 4.97 -3.14 -31.76
N LYS A 88 5.75 -4.14 -31.34
CA LYS A 88 6.98 -4.55 -32.03
C LYS A 88 6.75 -5.71 -33.01
N GLU A 89 5.58 -6.34 -32.95
CA GLU A 89 5.10 -7.32 -33.93
C GLU A 89 4.24 -6.62 -34.99
#